data_AF-A0A1Y2R0M6-F1
#
_entry.id   AF-A0A1Y2R0M6-F1
#
_cell.length_a   1.000
_cell.length_b   1.000
_cell.length_c   1.000
_cell.angle_alpha   90.00
_cell.angle_beta   90.00
_cell.angle_gamma   90.00
#
_symmetry.space_group_name_H-M   'P 1'
#
loop_
_entity.id
_entity.type
_entity.pdbx_description
1 polymer ?
#
loop_
_entity_poly.entity_id
_entity_poly.type
_entity_poly.pdbx_seq_one_letter_code
_entity_poly.pdbx_strand_id
1 'polypeptide(L)'
;MSPHAPPLRGSLPPKGAGLAWGGPALRPHCTPERRRRLGGFTLIELLVAIVVMSMLALLSWRSLDGMSRTQTITQERADGLLRVQATLGQWVADLDAALDTGEVAALDFNGQVLRMTRRDSGETGLDSRGIRVVAWARLGGASGGQWMRWQSGPLLRRDELARAWQRAGEWGRGSVPSQTGSAGTESAIALIGIEQWQIFYHRGETWGNPLSSVGTEGTSTELPGIGNLPNGVRLELVLSPGQGLSGALVRDWVRPTLEAGRPGG
;
A
#
# COMPACT_ATOMS: atom_id res chain seq x y z
N MET A 1 21.26 -7.76 50.68
CA MET A 1 21.10 -9.02 51.42
C MET A 1 21.24 -10.18 50.45
N SER A 2 22.36 -10.91 50.50
CA SER A 2 22.42 -12.31 50.05
C SER A 2 21.93 -13.21 51.21
N PRO A 3 21.56 -14.48 50.95
CA PRO A 3 22.55 -15.58 50.93
C PRO A 3 22.32 -16.55 49.75
N HIS A 4 23.35 -16.99 49.01
CA HIS A 4 24.36 -18.04 49.30
C HIS A 4 23.83 -19.50 49.33
N ALA A 5 23.96 -20.20 48.17
CA ALA A 5 24.47 -21.57 47.86
C ALA A 5 24.15 -22.80 48.78
N PRO A 6 24.52 -24.08 48.50
CA PRO A 6 25.28 -24.71 47.40
C PRO A 6 24.71 -26.11 46.93
N PRO A 7 25.43 -26.96 46.15
CA PRO A 7 24.88 -28.03 45.29
C PRO A 7 24.92 -29.47 45.86
N LEU A 8 24.14 -30.38 45.27
CA LEU A 8 24.14 -31.80 45.58
C LEU A 8 25.10 -32.61 44.68
N ARG A 9 26.03 -33.29 45.36
CA ARG A 9 27.00 -34.27 44.88
C ARG A 9 26.49 -35.65 45.32
N GLY A 10 26.29 -36.60 44.41
CA GLY A 10 26.07 -38.02 44.73
C GLY A 10 26.96 -38.88 43.84
N SER A 11 28.09 -39.38 44.33
CA SER A 11 28.29 -40.62 45.11
C SER A 11 28.13 -41.90 44.27
N LEU A 12 29.29 -42.49 43.93
CA LEU A 12 29.45 -43.85 43.40
C LEU A 12 29.23 -44.89 44.52
N PRO A 13 28.66 -46.07 44.21
CA PRO A 13 28.81 -47.27 45.03
C PRO A 13 29.73 -48.33 44.37
N PRO A 14 30.12 -49.39 45.11
CA PRO A 14 31.51 -49.83 45.22
C PRO A 14 31.90 -51.08 44.42
N LYS A 15 33.21 -51.32 44.46
CA LYS A 15 33.97 -52.45 43.90
C LYS A 15 33.91 -53.65 44.86
N GLY A 16 33.60 -54.84 44.33
CA GLY A 16 34.05 -56.13 44.88
C GLY A 16 33.06 -56.89 45.77
N ALA A 17 32.38 -57.88 45.19
CA ALA A 17 31.91 -59.07 45.88
C ALA A 17 32.28 -60.29 45.03
N GLY A 18 33.20 -61.11 45.54
CA GLY A 18 33.57 -62.39 44.95
C GLY A 18 32.53 -63.45 45.27
N LEU A 19 32.09 -64.19 44.25
CA LEU A 19 31.31 -65.40 44.43
C LEU A 19 32.23 -66.61 44.22
N ALA A 20 32.34 -67.39 45.29
CA ALA A 20 32.93 -68.71 45.33
C ALA A 20 31.95 -69.71 44.70
N TRP A 21 32.33 -70.36 43.59
CA TRP A 21 31.93 -71.72 43.23
C TRP A 21 32.82 -72.17 42.07
N GLY A 22 33.54 -73.28 42.27
CA GLY A 22 34.58 -73.77 41.37
C GLY A 22 34.02 -74.38 40.08
N GLY A 23 34.69 -74.06 38.97
CA GLY A 23 34.55 -74.68 37.66
C GLY A 23 35.72 -74.24 36.77
N PRO A 24 36.22 -75.10 35.86
CA PRO A 24 37.46 -74.83 35.12
C PRO A 24 37.32 -73.62 34.19
N ALA A 25 38.41 -72.86 34.09
CA ALA A 25 38.52 -71.61 33.35
C ALA A 25 38.12 -71.75 31.86
N LEU A 26 36.97 -71.18 31.50
CA LEU A 26 36.65 -70.86 30.10
C LEU A 26 37.45 -69.62 29.70
N ARG A 27 38.38 -69.82 28.76
CA ARG A 27 39.19 -68.76 28.16
C ARG A 27 38.26 -67.71 27.52
N PRO A 28 38.37 -66.42 27.86
CA PRO A 28 37.75 -65.40 27.04
C PRO A 28 38.44 -65.41 25.69
N HIS A 29 37.68 -65.72 24.63
CA HIS A 29 38.10 -65.43 23.27
C HIS A 29 38.28 -63.92 23.17
N CYS A 30 39.54 -63.45 23.17
CA CYS A 30 39.87 -62.17 22.57
C CYS A 30 39.51 -62.28 21.09
N THR A 31 38.31 -61.86 20.71
CA THR A 31 38.07 -61.41 19.35
C THR A 31 39.05 -60.26 19.12
N PRO A 32 40.00 -60.36 18.17
CA PRO A 32 40.77 -59.19 17.81
C PRO A 32 39.77 -58.16 17.30
N GLU A 33 39.67 -57.01 17.99
CA GLU A 33 39.11 -55.84 17.38
C GLU A 33 39.88 -55.63 16.08
N ARG A 34 39.20 -55.86 14.96
CA ARG A 34 39.73 -55.58 13.64
C ARG A 34 39.92 -54.08 13.61
N ARG A 35 41.13 -53.61 13.95
CA ARG A 35 41.57 -52.25 13.68
C ARG A 35 41.24 -52.01 12.22
N ARG A 36 40.17 -51.27 11.97
CA ARG A 36 39.93 -50.71 10.65
C ARG A 36 41.18 -49.89 10.37
N ARG A 37 42.02 -50.39 9.46
CA ARG A 37 43.06 -49.56 8.88
C ARG A 37 42.30 -48.39 8.27
N LEU A 38 42.37 -47.24 8.92
CA LEU A 38 42.02 -45.97 8.31
C LEU A 38 42.94 -45.87 7.09
N GLY A 39 42.38 -46.12 5.91
CA GLY A 39 43.09 -45.90 4.66
C GLY A 39 43.45 -44.42 4.60
N GLY A 40 44.72 -44.12 4.33
CA GLY A 40 45.18 -42.75 4.15
C GLY A 40 44.47 -42.15 2.94
N PHE A 41 43.85 -40.99 3.13
CA PHE A 41 43.18 -40.22 2.08
C PHE A 41 44.20 -39.89 0.97
N THR A 42 43.91 -40.26 -0.28
CA THR A 42 44.76 -39.86 -1.40
C THR A 42 44.50 -38.40 -1.76
N LEU A 43 45.50 -37.70 -2.30
CA LEU A 43 45.38 -36.30 -2.73
C LEU A 43 44.23 -36.10 -3.73
N ILE A 44 43.99 -37.09 -4.59
CA ILE A 44 42.92 -37.09 -5.59
C ILE A 44 41.54 -37.12 -4.91
N GLU A 45 41.36 -37.96 -3.88
CA GLU A 45 40.09 -38.11 -3.15
C GLU A 45 39.71 -36.82 -2.41
N LEU A 46 40.72 -36.14 -1.85
CA LEU A 46 40.54 -34.85 -1.21
C LEU A 46 40.19 -33.74 -2.22
N LEU A 47 40.80 -33.77 -3.40
CA LEU A 47 40.49 -32.84 -4.49
C LEU A 47 39.06 -33.05 -5.00
N VAL A 48 38.64 -34.30 -5.23
CA VAL A 48 37.27 -34.61 -5.65
C VAL A 48 36.26 -34.22 -4.58
N ALA A 49 36.54 -34.50 -3.31
CA ALA A 49 35.66 -34.10 -2.20
C ALA A 49 35.47 -32.59 -2.13
N ILE A 50 36.53 -31.80 -2.31
CA ILE A 50 36.45 -30.33 -2.36
C ILE A 50 35.67 -29.85 -3.58
N VAL A 51 35.86 -30.46 -4.76
CA VAL A 51 35.12 -30.09 -5.98
C VAL A 51 33.62 -30.37 -5.80
N VAL A 52 33.25 -31.55 -5.29
CA VAL A 52 31.84 -31.90 -5.04
C VAL A 52 31.24 -30.99 -3.97
N MET A 53 31.93 -30.78 -2.85
CA MET A 53 31.45 -29.88 -1.79
C MET A 53 31.32 -28.43 -2.27
N SER A 54 32.23 -27.94 -3.11
CA SER A 54 32.13 -26.58 -3.66
C SER A 54 30.97 -26.43 -4.64
N MET A 55 30.68 -27.45 -5.45
CA MET A 55 29.50 -27.45 -6.33
C MET A 55 28.20 -27.46 -5.53
N LEU A 56 28.10 -28.29 -4.48
CA LEU A 56 26.95 -28.33 -3.58
C LEU A 56 26.75 -27.00 -2.83
N ALA A 57 27.84 -26.37 -2.38
CA ALA A 57 27.79 -25.06 -1.74
C ALA A 57 27.26 -23.96 -2.68
N LEU A 58 27.71 -23.93 -3.95
CA LEU A 58 27.24 -22.97 -4.95
C LEU A 58 25.75 -23.18 -5.31
N LEU A 59 25.30 -24.42 -5.41
CA LEU A 59 23.90 -24.75 -5.66
C LEU A 59 23.00 -24.37 -4.46
N SER A 60 23.48 -24.58 -3.24
CA SER A 60 22.78 -24.19 -2.01
C SER A 60 22.56 -22.68 -1.93
N TRP A 61 23.59 -21.88 -2.22
CA TRP A 61 23.50 -20.41 -2.21
C TRP A 61 22.55 -19.89 -3.28
N ARG A 62 22.59 -20.46 -4.50
CA ARG A 62 21.66 -20.07 -5.58
C ARG A 62 20.21 -20.44 -5.31
N SER A 63 19.95 -21.53 -4.56
CA SER A 63 18.59 -21.91 -4.16
C SER A 63 18.02 -20.94 -3.11
N LEU A 64 18.83 -20.45 -2.18
CA LEU A 64 18.42 -19.47 -1.18
C LEU A 64 18.15 -18.10 -1.81
N ASP A 65 19.00 -17.66 -2.74
CA ASP A 65 18.83 -16.40 -3.48
C ASP A 65 17.59 -16.39 -4.39
N GLY A 66 17.21 -17.55 -4.94
CA GLY A 66 16.00 -17.68 -5.76
C GLY A 66 14.72 -17.44 -4.94
N MET A 67 14.68 -17.93 -3.71
CA MET A 67 13.54 -17.76 -2.81
C MET A 67 13.43 -16.33 -2.29
N SER A 68 14.55 -15.72 -1.89
CA SER A 68 14.58 -14.33 -1.42
C SER A 68 14.09 -13.36 -2.51
N ARG A 69 14.56 -13.51 -3.74
CA ARG A 69 14.11 -12.70 -4.89
C ARG A 69 12.62 -12.86 -5.16
N THR A 70 12.10 -14.09 -5.09
CA THR A 70 10.68 -14.36 -5.31
C THR A 70 9.82 -13.73 -4.21
N GLN A 71 10.27 -13.78 -2.96
CA GLN A 71 9.61 -13.11 -1.84
C GLN A 71 9.60 -11.59 -2.04
N THR A 72 10.73 -10.98 -2.41
CA THR A 72 10.82 -9.53 -2.68
C THR A 72 9.83 -9.10 -3.77
N ILE A 73 9.79 -9.81 -4.91
CA ILE A 73 8.86 -9.49 -6.01
C ILE A 73 7.40 -9.63 -5.55
N THR A 74 7.10 -10.65 -4.77
CA THR A 74 5.74 -10.87 -4.25
C THR A 74 5.33 -9.76 -3.28
N GLN A 75 6.26 -9.35 -2.41
CA GLN A 75 6.04 -8.27 -1.46
C GLN A 75 5.86 -6.92 -2.15
N GLU A 76 6.69 -6.58 -3.14
CA GLU A 76 6.55 -5.37 -3.94
C GLU A 76 5.19 -5.28 -4.66
N ARG A 77 4.70 -6.42 -5.18
CA ARG A 77 3.37 -6.49 -5.79
C ARG A 77 2.26 -6.26 -4.77
N ALA A 78 2.36 -6.87 -3.58
CA ALA A 78 1.40 -6.68 -2.51
C ALA A 78 1.38 -5.21 -2.02
N ASP A 79 2.54 -4.59 -1.85
CA ASP A 79 2.67 -3.19 -1.47
C ASP A 79 2.10 -2.24 -2.54
N GLY A 80 2.32 -2.56 -3.82
CA GLY A 80 1.73 -1.85 -4.95
C GLY A 80 0.20 -1.91 -4.96
N LEU A 81 -0.36 -3.10 -4.71
CA LEU A 81 -1.81 -3.32 -4.57
C LEU A 81 -2.41 -2.49 -3.42
N LEU A 82 -1.79 -2.53 -2.24
CA LEU A 82 -2.24 -1.77 -1.08
C LEU A 82 -2.19 -0.26 -1.35
N ARG A 83 -1.18 0.22 -2.07
CA ARG A 83 -1.07 1.63 -2.45
C ARG A 83 -2.19 2.06 -3.40
N VAL A 84 -2.50 1.25 -4.41
CA VAL A 84 -3.63 1.52 -5.32
C VAL A 84 -4.94 1.53 -4.55
N GLN A 85 -5.17 0.53 -3.68
CA GLN A 85 -6.38 0.46 -2.85
C GLN A 85 -6.52 1.67 -1.92
N ALA A 86 -5.44 2.07 -1.23
CA ALA A 86 -5.43 3.25 -0.37
C ALA A 86 -5.71 4.53 -1.16
N THR A 87 -5.14 4.64 -2.36
CA THR A 87 -5.35 5.79 -3.26
C THR A 87 -6.80 5.90 -3.72
N LEU A 88 -7.41 4.78 -4.14
CA LEU A 88 -8.82 4.75 -4.53
C LEU A 88 -9.74 4.99 -3.32
N GLY A 89 -9.39 4.47 -2.15
CA GLY A 89 -10.10 4.75 -0.90
C GLY A 89 -10.06 6.24 -0.55
N GLN A 90 -8.91 6.90 -0.71
CA GLN A 90 -8.78 8.34 -0.51
C GLN A 90 -9.62 9.14 -1.51
N TRP A 91 -9.66 8.72 -2.77
CA TRP A 91 -10.49 9.36 -3.80
C TRP A 91 -12.00 9.25 -3.48
N VAL A 92 -12.47 8.06 -3.06
CA VAL A 92 -13.84 7.86 -2.60
C VAL A 92 -14.14 8.72 -1.38
N ALA A 93 -13.25 8.75 -0.38
CA ALA A 93 -13.43 9.55 0.83
C ALA A 93 -13.46 11.07 0.59
N ASP A 94 -12.78 11.54 -0.46
CA ASP A 94 -12.90 12.94 -0.90
C ASP A 94 -14.29 13.24 -1.49
N LEU A 95 -14.81 12.33 -2.32
CA LEU A 95 -16.14 12.46 -2.92
C LEU A 95 -17.28 12.29 -1.91
N ASP A 96 -17.16 11.36 -0.96
CA ASP A 96 -18.14 11.17 0.11
C ASP A 96 -18.27 12.41 1.01
N ALA A 97 -17.16 13.13 1.18
CA ALA A 97 -17.11 14.36 1.95
C ALA A 97 -17.39 15.62 1.10
N ALA A 98 -17.64 15.47 -0.20
CA ALA A 98 -17.93 16.59 -1.08
C ALA A 98 -19.20 17.32 -0.61
N LEU A 99 -19.15 18.65 -0.63
CA LEU A 99 -20.29 19.48 -0.29
C LEU A 99 -20.39 20.65 -1.26
N ASP A 100 -21.62 21.13 -1.45
CA ASP A 100 -21.87 22.37 -2.15
C ASP A 100 -21.91 23.51 -1.14
N THR A 101 -21.02 24.49 -1.29
CA THR A 101 -21.01 25.71 -0.47
C THR A 101 -21.83 26.84 -1.09
N GLY A 102 -22.20 26.73 -2.37
CA GLY A 102 -22.81 27.78 -3.18
C GLY A 102 -21.88 28.93 -3.59
N GLU A 103 -20.61 28.92 -3.17
CA GLU A 103 -19.63 29.96 -3.50
C GLU A 103 -18.79 29.62 -4.74
N VAL A 104 -18.46 28.34 -4.88
CA VAL A 104 -17.73 27.76 -6.00
C VAL A 104 -18.44 26.45 -6.38
N ALA A 105 -18.16 25.93 -7.57
CA ALA A 105 -18.68 24.62 -7.95
C ALA A 105 -18.28 23.55 -6.93
N ALA A 106 -19.24 22.75 -6.45
CA ALA A 106 -18.98 21.67 -5.50
C ALA A 106 -17.95 20.64 -6.02
N LEU A 107 -18.01 20.37 -7.33
CA LEU A 107 -17.14 19.47 -8.07
C LEU A 107 -16.97 20.01 -9.49
N ASP A 108 -15.73 20.13 -9.96
CA ASP A 108 -15.39 20.64 -11.28
C ASP A 108 -14.23 19.85 -11.88
N PHE A 109 -14.41 19.37 -13.11
CA PHE A 109 -13.35 18.72 -13.87
C PHE A 109 -13.13 19.46 -15.19
N ASN A 110 -11.93 20.03 -15.37
CA ASN A 110 -11.59 20.79 -16.56
C ASN A 110 -10.81 19.98 -17.61
N GLY A 111 -10.75 18.65 -17.49
CA GLY A 111 -9.95 17.77 -18.35
C GLY A 111 -8.52 17.53 -17.85
N GLN A 112 -7.99 18.37 -16.96
CA GLN A 112 -6.64 18.26 -16.41
C GLN A 112 -6.61 18.19 -14.88
N VAL A 113 -7.60 18.79 -14.23
CA VAL A 113 -7.69 18.94 -12.78
C VAL A 113 -9.14 18.70 -12.38
N LEU A 114 -9.33 17.85 -11.37
CA LEU A 114 -10.60 17.65 -10.69
C LEU A 114 -10.52 18.39 -9.37
N ARG A 115 -11.36 19.40 -9.18
CA ARG A 115 -11.43 20.21 -7.97
C ARG A 115 -12.75 19.95 -7.27
N MET A 116 -12.74 19.98 -5.94
CA MET A 116 -13.94 19.84 -5.14
C MET A 116 -13.83 20.55 -3.80
N THR A 117 -14.97 20.98 -3.29
CA THR A 117 -15.11 21.45 -1.91
C THR A 117 -15.59 20.30 -1.04
N ARG A 118 -14.93 20.09 0.10
CA ARG A 118 -15.24 18.99 1.01
C ARG A 118 -15.20 19.41 2.47
N ARG A 119 -15.86 18.62 3.32
CA ARG A 119 -15.84 18.77 4.77
C ARG A 119 -14.46 18.38 5.30
N ASP A 120 -14.02 19.06 6.35
CA ASP A 120 -12.80 18.66 7.05
C ASP A 120 -13.00 17.27 7.67
N SER A 121 -12.01 16.39 7.53
CA SER A 121 -12.12 15.00 8.04
C SER A 121 -12.08 14.91 9.57
N GLY A 122 -11.58 15.94 10.25
CA GLY A 122 -11.60 16.07 11.70
C GLY A 122 -12.81 16.87 12.21
N GLU A 123 -13.75 17.24 11.35
CA GLU A 123 -15.01 17.83 11.77
C GLU A 123 -15.79 16.82 12.63
N THR A 124 -16.08 17.21 13.86
CA THR A 124 -16.98 16.47 14.75
C THR A 124 -18.20 17.32 15.00
N GLY A 125 -19.34 16.74 15.40
CA GLY A 125 -20.58 17.50 15.62
C GLY A 125 -20.48 18.65 16.64
N LEU A 126 -19.34 18.77 17.34
CA LEU A 126 -19.03 19.81 18.32
C LEU A 126 -17.90 20.76 17.87
N ASP A 127 -17.11 20.40 16.85
CA ASP A 127 -15.96 21.16 16.34
C ASP A 127 -15.97 21.20 14.80
N SER A 128 -16.44 22.32 14.23
CA SER A 128 -16.37 22.58 12.79
C SER A 128 -15.01 23.16 12.44
N ARG A 129 -14.15 22.33 11.86
CA ARG A 129 -12.81 22.73 11.40
C ARG A 129 -12.80 23.48 10.06
N GLY A 130 -13.96 23.75 9.48
CA GLY A 130 -14.11 24.51 8.24
C GLY A 130 -14.16 23.66 6.97
N ILE A 131 -14.18 24.33 5.82
CA ILE A 131 -14.23 23.70 4.50
C ILE A 131 -12.81 23.53 3.96
N ARG A 132 -12.59 22.52 3.12
CA ARG A 132 -11.35 22.37 2.36
C ARG A 132 -11.60 22.30 0.87
N VAL A 133 -10.62 22.78 0.11
CA VAL A 133 -10.54 22.51 -1.33
C VAL A 133 -9.56 21.37 -1.54
N VAL A 134 -9.98 20.37 -2.30
CA VAL A 134 -9.14 19.27 -2.76
C VAL A 134 -9.04 19.32 -4.26
N ALA A 135 -7.85 19.02 -4.77
CA ALA A 135 -7.61 18.86 -6.20
C ALA A 135 -6.89 17.56 -6.49
N TRP A 136 -7.34 16.88 -7.54
CA TRP A 136 -6.67 15.74 -8.13
C TRP A 136 -6.13 16.14 -9.50
N ALA A 137 -4.91 15.74 -9.82
CA ALA A 137 -4.29 16.05 -11.09
C ALA A 137 -3.33 14.93 -11.51
N ARG A 138 -3.17 14.75 -12.83
CA ARG A 138 -2.04 14.00 -13.38
C ARG A 138 -0.93 15.00 -13.69
N LEU A 139 0.11 15.00 -12.88
CA LEU A 139 1.28 15.86 -13.08
C LEU A 139 2.43 15.04 -13.64
N GLY A 140 3.18 15.62 -14.58
CA GLY A 140 4.37 15.00 -15.14
C GLY A 140 5.56 15.11 -14.17
N GLY A 141 6.39 14.06 -14.13
CA GLY A 141 7.68 14.06 -13.45
C GLY A 141 8.73 13.25 -14.20
N ALA A 142 9.96 13.19 -13.67
CA ALA A 142 11.07 12.44 -14.29
C ALA A 142 10.78 10.94 -14.46
N SER A 143 9.85 10.39 -13.67
CA SER A 143 9.42 8.99 -13.67
C SER A 143 8.12 8.74 -14.45
N GLY A 144 7.63 9.71 -15.23
CA GLY A 144 6.35 9.63 -15.93
C GLY A 144 5.22 10.40 -15.23
N GLY A 145 3.97 10.17 -15.65
CA GLY A 145 2.81 10.82 -15.06
C GLY A 145 2.49 10.27 -13.68
N GLN A 146 2.34 11.14 -12.68
CA GLN A 146 1.91 10.80 -11.34
C GLN A 146 0.51 11.34 -11.09
N TRP A 147 -0.37 10.50 -10.55
CA TRP A 147 -1.63 10.96 -9.99
C TRP A 147 -1.35 11.52 -8.60
N MET A 148 -1.68 12.79 -8.44
CA MET A 148 -1.37 13.55 -7.24
C MET A 148 -2.65 14.13 -6.65
N ARG A 149 -2.63 14.32 -5.33
CA ARG A 149 -3.68 14.97 -4.58
C ARG A 149 -3.13 16.18 -3.86
N TRP A 150 -3.79 17.31 -4.04
CA TRP A 150 -3.56 18.55 -3.31
C TRP A 150 -4.73 18.86 -2.40
N GLN A 151 -4.45 19.47 -1.26
CA GLN A 151 -5.44 19.90 -0.29
C GLN A 151 -5.03 21.23 0.34
N SER A 152 -6.00 22.15 0.43
CA SER A 152 -5.84 23.42 1.14
C SER A 152 -5.80 23.23 2.67
N GLY A 153 -5.40 24.28 3.38
CA GLY A 153 -5.69 24.47 4.79
C GLY A 153 -7.20 24.50 5.07
N PRO A 154 -7.61 24.45 6.34
CA PRO A 154 -9.01 24.67 6.72
C PRO A 154 -9.42 26.11 6.38
N LEU A 155 -10.58 26.28 5.76
CA LEU A 155 -11.09 27.56 5.26
C LEU A 155 -12.38 27.91 6.00
N LEU A 156 -12.45 29.14 6.50
CA LEU A 156 -13.61 29.63 7.27
C LEU A 156 -14.36 30.73 6.53
N ARG A 157 -13.69 31.43 5.60
CA ARG A 157 -14.27 32.55 4.85
C ARG A 157 -14.48 32.23 3.37
N ARG A 158 -15.45 32.91 2.77
CA ARG A 158 -15.82 32.78 1.35
C ARG A 158 -14.71 33.24 0.41
N ASP A 159 -14.01 34.32 0.75
CA ASP A 159 -12.89 34.83 -0.05
C ASP A 159 -11.67 33.90 -0.01
N GLU A 160 -11.38 33.32 1.15
CA GLU A 160 -10.35 32.29 1.33
C GLU A 160 -10.67 31.05 0.46
N LEU A 161 -11.94 30.65 0.41
CA LEU A 161 -12.43 29.56 -0.45
C LEU A 161 -12.19 29.84 -1.92
N ALA A 162 -12.62 31.01 -2.42
CA ALA A 162 -12.42 31.38 -3.82
C ALA A 162 -10.93 31.42 -4.21
N ARG A 163 -10.05 31.94 -3.33
CA ARG A 163 -8.59 31.96 -3.57
C ARG A 163 -7.99 30.55 -3.56
N ALA A 164 -8.39 29.69 -2.63
CA ALA A 164 -7.93 28.29 -2.58
C ALA A 164 -8.37 27.51 -3.84
N TRP A 165 -9.58 27.78 -4.34
CA TRP A 165 -10.11 27.17 -5.56
C TRP A 165 -9.31 27.53 -6.83
N GLN A 166 -8.86 28.79 -6.93
CA GLN A 166 -7.99 29.21 -8.04
C GLN A 166 -6.61 28.55 -7.95
N ARG A 167 -6.00 28.55 -6.76
CA ARG A 167 -4.69 27.93 -6.54
C ARG A 167 -4.69 26.43 -6.79
N ALA A 168 -5.76 25.74 -6.44
CA ALA A 168 -5.98 24.34 -6.82
C ALA A 168 -5.89 24.10 -8.35
N GLY A 169 -6.46 25.00 -9.14
CA GLY A 169 -6.40 24.94 -10.60
C GLY A 169 -5.04 25.29 -11.19
N GLU A 170 -4.30 26.21 -10.57
CA GLU A 170 -2.91 26.54 -10.93
C GLU A 170 -1.96 25.39 -10.59
N TRP A 171 -2.09 24.80 -9.40
CA TRP A 171 -1.32 23.64 -8.96
C TRP A 171 -1.49 22.45 -9.91
N GLY A 172 -2.73 22.12 -10.28
CA GLY A 172 -3.01 20.97 -11.13
C GLY A 172 -2.53 21.13 -12.59
N ARG A 173 -2.15 22.34 -13.00
CA ARG A 173 -1.46 22.62 -14.28
C ARG A 173 0.07 22.61 -14.15
N GLY A 174 0.60 22.32 -12.96
CA GLY A 174 2.02 22.35 -12.67
C GLY A 174 2.60 23.76 -12.51
N SER A 175 1.75 24.79 -12.38
CA SER A 175 2.19 26.19 -12.27
C SER A 175 2.70 26.57 -10.87
N VAL A 176 2.34 25.79 -9.85
CA VAL A 176 2.75 26.02 -8.46
C VAL A 176 3.53 24.80 -7.97
N PRO A 177 4.73 24.97 -7.37
CA PRO A 177 5.48 23.85 -6.83
C PRO A 177 4.67 23.12 -5.75
N SER A 178 4.70 21.79 -5.80
CA SER A 178 4.17 20.91 -4.76
C SER A 178 4.93 21.17 -3.45
N GLN A 179 4.44 22.09 -2.63
CA GLN A 179 4.94 22.27 -1.27
C GLN A 179 4.31 21.18 -0.40
N THR A 180 5.14 20.28 0.11
CA THR A 180 4.82 19.46 1.28
C THR A 180 4.76 20.41 2.48
N GLY A 181 3.67 21.15 2.62
CA GLY A 181 3.53 22.15 3.67
C GLY A 181 3.53 21.51 5.07
N SER A 182 3.93 22.31 6.06
CA SER A 182 3.71 22.00 7.47
C SER A 182 2.23 21.69 7.73
N ALA A 183 1.95 20.81 8.69
CA ALA A 183 0.59 20.46 9.08
C ALA A 183 -0.25 21.73 9.34
N GLY A 184 -1.26 21.98 8.50
CA GLY A 184 -2.21 23.07 8.66
C GLY A 184 -2.30 24.06 7.50
N THR A 185 -1.26 24.19 6.67
CA THR A 185 -1.24 25.21 5.61
C THR A 185 -1.77 24.68 4.29
N GLU A 186 -1.06 23.78 3.61
CA GLU A 186 -1.44 23.11 2.35
C GLU A 186 -0.60 21.84 2.19
N SER A 187 -1.10 20.85 1.45
CA SER A 187 -0.36 19.61 1.23
C SER A 187 -0.59 19.07 -0.17
N ALA A 188 0.48 18.63 -0.83
CA ALA A 188 0.46 17.92 -2.10
C ALA A 188 1.16 16.57 -1.95
N ILE A 189 0.49 15.49 -2.35
CA ILE A 189 0.96 14.11 -2.18
C ILE A 189 0.92 13.39 -3.53
N ALA A 190 2.04 12.76 -3.91
CA ALA A 190 2.09 11.83 -5.03
C ALA A 190 1.61 10.44 -4.58
N LEU A 191 0.69 9.84 -5.33
CA LEU A 191 0.00 8.62 -4.91
C LEU A 191 0.42 7.41 -5.75
N ILE A 192 0.12 7.41 -7.04
CA ILE A 192 0.41 6.32 -7.98
C ILE A 192 0.78 6.85 -9.36
N GLY A 193 1.55 6.07 -10.12
CA GLY A 193 1.91 6.37 -11.50
C GLY A 193 0.78 5.99 -12.46
N ILE A 194 0.44 6.90 -13.36
CA ILE A 194 -0.62 6.72 -14.35
C ILE A 194 -0.22 7.26 -15.73
N GLU A 195 -0.64 6.56 -16.77
CA GLU A 195 -0.51 7.00 -18.17
C GLU A 195 -1.69 7.87 -18.59
N GLN A 196 -2.90 7.47 -18.21
CA GLN A 196 -4.14 8.14 -18.60
C GLN A 196 -5.08 8.28 -17.41
N TRP A 197 -5.86 9.37 -17.43
CA TRP A 197 -6.91 9.65 -16.47
C TRP A 197 -8.09 10.31 -17.16
N GLN A 198 -9.28 9.76 -16.93
CA GLN A 198 -10.55 10.31 -17.40
C GLN A 198 -11.60 10.27 -16.29
N ILE A 199 -12.57 11.19 -16.37
CA ILE A 199 -13.69 11.31 -15.45
C ILE A 199 -14.97 11.42 -16.27
N PHE A 200 -16.01 10.71 -15.83
CA PHE A 200 -17.37 10.85 -16.34
C PHE A 200 -18.33 11.15 -15.19
N TYR A 201 -19.35 11.96 -15.47
CA TYR A 201 -20.40 12.27 -14.51
C TYR A 201 -21.70 11.58 -14.92
N HIS A 202 -22.38 11.01 -13.93
CA HIS A 202 -23.75 10.56 -14.07
C HIS A 202 -24.69 11.72 -13.68
N ARG A 203 -25.51 12.17 -14.62
CA ARG A 203 -26.54 13.20 -14.40
C ARG A 203 -27.86 12.72 -15.00
N GLY A 204 -28.93 12.77 -14.22
CA GLY A 204 -30.20 12.13 -14.59
C GLY A 204 -29.99 10.63 -14.77
N GLU A 205 -30.18 10.15 -16.01
CA GLU A 205 -30.11 8.73 -16.41
C GLU A 205 -28.90 8.40 -17.30
N THR A 206 -27.95 9.32 -17.50
CA THR A 206 -26.86 9.13 -18.46
C THR A 206 -25.48 9.42 -17.89
N TRP A 207 -24.50 8.63 -18.33
CA TRP A 207 -23.08 8.91 -18.14
C TRP A 207 -22.59 9.81 -19.27
N GLY A 208 -21.97 10.93 -18.90
CA GLY A 208 -21.47 11.91 -19.87
C GLY A 208 -20.12 12.49 -19.46
N ASN A 209 -19.42 13.06 -20.44
CA ASN A 209 -18.21 13.82 -20.17
C ASN A 209 -18.58 15.12 -19.42
N PRO A 210 -17.91 15.46 -18.30
CA PRO A 210 -18.14 16.69 -17.54
C PRO A 210 -18.15 17.98 -18.38
N LEU A 211 -17.35 18.00 -19.46
CA LEU A 211 -17.16 19.14 -20.35
C LEU A 211 -18.20 19.22 -21.49
N SER A 212 -19.06 18.21 -21.64
CA SER A 212 -20.12 18.21 -22.63
C SER A 212 -21.37 18.89 -22.08
N SER A 213 -22.04 19.71 -22.91
CA SER A 213 -23.30 20.37 -22.53
C SER A 213 -24.49 19.41 -22.48
N VAL A 214 -24.37 18.22 -23.09
CA VAL A 214 -25.40 17.17 -23.14
C VAL A 214 -25.67 16.62 -21.73
N GLY A 215 -26.95 16.58 -21.32
CA GLY A 215 -27.36 16.08 -20.00
C GLY A 215 -27.39 17.13 -18.88
N THR A 216 -27.19 18.42 -19.20
CA THR A 216 -27.39 19.55 -18.25
C THR A 216 -28.85 20.04 -18.23
N GLU A 217 -29.72 19.40 -19.02
CA GLU A 217 -31.08 19.85 -19.35
C GLU A 217 -32.08 19.68 -18.18
N GLY A 218 -31.69 18.97 -17.12
CA GLY A 218 -32.53 18.73 -15.93
C GLY A 218 -32.33 19.70 -14.75
N THR A 219 -31.40 20.65 -14.83
CA THR A 219 -31.00 21.52 -13.69
C THR A 219 -31.37 23.00 -13.92
N SER A 220 -32.28 23.30 -14.85
CA SER A 220 -32.52 24.65 -15.37
C SER A 220 -33.47 25.53 -14.53
N THR A 221 -33.48 25.43 -13.20
CA THR A 221 -34.25 26.37 -12.34
C THR A 221 -33.46 26.96 -11.17
N GLU A 222 -32.19 26.59 -11.01
CA GLU A 222 -31.29 27.27 -10.06
C GLU A 222 -30.18 27.99 -10.84
N LEU A 223 -29.79 29.16 -10.34
CA LEU A 223 -28.81 30.06 -10.96
C LEU A 223 -27.57 29.29 -11.46
N PRO A 224 -26.97 29.66 -12.60
CA PRO A 224 -25.79 28.99 -13.12
C PRO A 224 -24.64 29.08 -12.10
N GLY A 225 -24.33 27.95 -11.44
CA GLY A 225 -23.17 27.82 -10.54
C GLY A 225 -23.45 27.36 -9.11
N ILE A 226 -24.71 27.16 -8.71
CA ILE A 226 -25.07 26.76 -7.34
C ILE A 226 -25.92 25.49 -7.43
N GLY A 227 -25.40 24.32 -7.03
CA GLY A 227 -26.19 23.07 -6.97
C GLY A 227 -25.81 21.90 -7.90
N ASN A 228 -24.55 21.72 -8.33
CA ASN A 228 -24.25 20.75 -9.41
C ASN A 228 -23.21 19.66 -9.09
N LEU A 229 -23.22 19.13 -7.87
CA LEU A 229 -22.61 17.82 -7.65
C LEU A 229 -23.33 16.82 -8.61
N PRO A 230 -22.67 15.81 -9.20
CA PRO A 230 -23.33 14.79 -10.03
C PRO A 230 -23.88 13.62 -9.20
N ASN A 231 -24.80 12.84 -9.78
CA ASN A 231 -25.38 11.68 -9.10
C ASN A 231 -24.34 10.55 -8.89
N GLY A 232 -23.37 10.49 -9.80
CA GLY A 232 -22.24 9.58 -9.71
C GLY A 232 -21.04 10.10 -10.48
N VAL A 233 -19.87 9.56 -10.15
CA VAL A 233 -18.59 9.88 -10.79
C VAL A 233 -17.92 8.57 -11.15
N ARG A 234 -17.56 8.42 -12.42
CA ARG A 234 -16.75 7.30 -12.91
C ARG A 234 -15.34 7.80 -13.11
N LEU A 235 -14.41 7.08 -12.52
CA LEU A 235 -12.98 7.27 -12.64
C LEU A 235 -12.42 6.18 -13.55
N GLU A 236 -11.73 6.57 -14.61
CA GLU A 236 -10.97 5.66 -15.45
C GLU A 236 -9.49 6.04 -15.41
N LEU A 237 -8.65 5.07 -15.05
CA LEU A 237 -7.20 5.22 -14.94
C LEU A 237 -6.50 4.15 -15.78
N VAL A 238 -5.40 4.52 -16.42
CA VAL A 238 -4.44 3.55 -16.95
C VAL A 238 -3.19 3.64 -16.10
N LEU A 239 -2.87 2.57 -15.37
CA LEU A 239 -1.74 2.52 -14.45
C LEU A 239 -0.42 2.40 -15.20
N SER A 240 0.60 3.15 -14.78
CA SER A 240 1.96 3.02 -15.31
C SER A 240 2.54 1.64 -14.97
N PRO A 241 3.35 1.05 -15.86
CA PRO A 241 3.98 -0.23 -15.60
C PRO A 241 4.97 -0.15 -14.41
N GLY A 242 5.19 -1.27 -13.74
CA GLY A 242 6.24 -1.39 -12.70
C GLY A 242 5.81 -1.05 -11.26
N GLN A 243 4.54 -0.76 -11.01
CA GLN A 243 4.02 -0.46 -9.65
C GLN A 243 3.28 -1.63 -8.99
N GLY A 244 3.60 -2.87 -9.36
CA GLY A 244 2.94 -4.09 -8.86
C GLY A 244 1.63 -4.44 -9.58
N LEU A 245 0.98 -3.45 -10.20
CA LEU A 245 -0.20 -3.55 -11.05
C LEU A 245 0.02 -2.75 -12.35
N SER A 246 -0.62 -3.18 -13.44
CA SER A 246 -0.65 -2.45 -14.72
C SER A 246 -1.98 -2.67 -15.44
N GLY A 247 -2.34 -1.74 -16.32
CA GLY A 247 -3.55 -1.81 -17.14
C GLY A 247 -4.61 -0.78 -16.77
N ALA A 248 -5.80 -0.95 -17.36
CA ALA A 248 -6.94 -0.06 -17.14
C ALA A 248 -7.70 -0.43 -15.86
N LEU A 249 -8.10 0.59 -15.11
CA LEU A 249 -8.89 0.50 -13.89
C LEU A 249 -10.09 1.43 -14.03
N VAL A 250 -11.28 0.91 -13.74
CA VAL A 250 -12.53 1.68 -13.70
C VAL A 250 -13.08 1.62 -12.28
N ARG A 251 -13.47 2.77 -11.74
CA ARG A 251 -14.11 2.89 -10.42
C ARG A 251 -15.30 3.82 -10.51
N ASP A 252 -16.46 3.30 -10.17
CA ASP A 252 -17.69 4.09 -10.07
C ASP A 252 -17.95 4.48 -8.61
N TRP A 253 -18.37 5.72 -8.42
CA TRP A 253 -18.86 6.28 -7.18
C TRP A 253 -20.28 6.80 -7.38
N VAL A 254 -21.14 6.57 -6.40
CA VAL A 254 -22.53 7.05 -6.37
C VAL A 254 -22.69 7.93 -5.15
N ARG A 255 -23.37 9.06 -5.31
CA ARG A 255 -23.56 9.98 -4.19
C ARG A 255 -24.38 9.32 -3.08
N PRO A 256 -23.87 9.26 -1.83
CA PRO A 256 -24.56 8.62 -0.72
C PRO A 256 -25.91 9.24 -0.38
N THR A 257 -26.09 10.55 -0.61
CA THR A 257 -27.33 11.25 -0.28
C THR A 257 -28.49 11.05 -1.28
N LEU A 258 -28.31 10.21 -2.31
CA LEU A 258 -29.37 9.88 -3.26
C LEU A 258 -30.38 8.84 -2.73
N GLU A 259 -30.08 8.12 -1.64
CA GLU A 259 -31.02 7.17 -1.06
C GLU A 259 -32.00 7.83 -0.06
N ALA A 260 -33.14 8.30 -0.59
CA ALA A 260 -34.46 8.27 0.07
C ALA A 260 -35.61 8.53 -0.93
N GLY A 261 -35.53 7.96 -2.13
CA GLY A 261 -36.62 7.97 -3.12
C GLY A 261 -37.47 6.70 -3.01
N ARG A 262 -38.54 6.77 -2.21
CA ARG A 262 -39.62 5.77 -2.03
C ARG A 262 -39.88 4.89 -3.28
N PRO A 263 -40.07 3.56 -3.14
CA PRO A 263 -40.71 2.77 -4.20
C PRO A 263 -42.17 3.23 -4.30
N GLY A 264 -42.50 3.98 -5.36
CA GLY A 264 -43.84 4.48 -5.62
C GLY A 264 -44.37 3.89 -6.92
N GLY A 265 -45.51 3.20 -6.84
CA GLY A 265 -46.36 2.80 -7.96
C GLY A 265 -46.71 1.33 -7.97
#